data_AF-A0A3D5GDT6-F1
#
_entry.id   AF-A0A3D5GDT6-F1
#
_cell.length_a   1.000
_cell.length_b   1.000
_cell.length_c   1.000
_cell.angle_alpha   90.00
_cell.angle_beta   90.00
_cell.angle_gamma   90.00
#
_symmetry.space_group_name_H-M   'P 1'
#
loop_
_entity.id
_entity.type
_entity.pdbx_description
1 polymer ?
#
loop_
_entity_poly.entity_id
_entity_poly.type
_entity_poly.pdbx_seq_one_letter_code
_entity_poly.pdbx_strand_id
1 'polypeptide(L)' 'MTTTTHTHTFSDHDAALLAAKQNIATESDTAAKTWRAYLFSDPQAAANYANIAPAQGPGEIIFSVLPDGKVWVFPYF' A
#
# COMPACT_ATOMS: atom_id res chain seq x y z
N MET A 1 26.98 -3.66 21.01
CA MET A 1 25.73 -3.94 20.26
C MET A 1 25.80 -3.14 18.99
N THR A 2 25.90 -3.81 17.84
CA THR A 2 26.05 -3.14 16.53
C THR A 2 24.67 -3.02 15.92
N THR A 3 24.15 -1.80 15.82
CA THR A 3 22.86 -1.53 15.19
C THR A 3 23.05 -1.57 13.68
N THR A 4 22.64 -2.66 13.03
CA THR A 4 22.59 -2.73 11.57
C THR A 4 21.38 -1.95 11.10
N THR A 5 21.61 -0.74 10.58
CA THR A 5 20.59 0.01 9.83
C THR A 5 20.40 -0.67 8.47
N HIS A 6 19.32 -1.44 8.34
CA HIS A 6 18.89 -1.93 7.04
C HIS A 6 18.25 -0.78 6.27
N THR A 7 19.00 -0.11 5.40
CA THR A 7 18.43 0.80 4.41
C THR A 7 17.64 -0.06 3.42
N HIS A 8 16.32 -0.11 3.60
CA HIS A 8 15.41 -0.75 2.64
C HIS A 8 15.29 0.20 1.46
N THR A 9 16.16 0.03 0.47
CA THR A 9 16.07 0.76 -0.79
C THR A 9 14.81 0.27 -1.49
N PHE A 10 13.76 1.09 -1.51
CA PHE A 10 12.54 0.81 -2.25
C PHE A 10 12.91 0.52 -3.71
N SER A 11 12.31 -0.53 -4.28
CA SER A 11 12.42 -0.74 -5.72
C SER A 11 11.76 0.43 -6.47
N ASP A 12 12.14 0.67 -7.72
CA ASP A 12 11.49 1.69 -8.56
C ASP A 12 9.95 1.49 -8.62
N HIS A 13 9.51 0.23 -8.52
CA HIS A 13 8.10 -0.12 -8.43
C HIS A 13 7.45 0.37 -7.13
N ASP A 14 8.10 0.15 -5.98
CA ASP A 14 7.58 0.60 -4.68
C ASP A 14 7.55 2.13 -4.58
N ALA A 15 8.54 2.80 -5.17
CA ALA A 15 8.58 4.26 -5.26
C ALA A 15 7.44 4.81 -6.14
N ALA A 16 7.16 4.17 -7.29
CA ALA A 16 6.04 4.52 -8.14
C ALA A 16 4.69 4.28 -7.45
N LEU A 17 4.57 3.20 -6.68
CA LEU A 17 3.36 2.86 -5.94
C LEU A 17 3.10 3.84 -4.80
N LEU A 18 4.16 4.28 -4.09
CA LEU A 18 4.09 5.34 -3.09
C LEU A 18 3.61 6.65 -3.70
N ALA A 19 4.21 7.06 -4.83
CA ALA A 19 3.79 8.27 -5.53
C ALA A 19 2.33 8.19 -5.98
N ALA A 20 1.90 7.03 -6.50
CA ALA A 20 0.51 6.81 -6.86
C ALA A 20 -0.43 6.95 -5.66
N LYS A 21 -0.07 6.39 -4.50
CA LYS A 21 -0.86 6.49 -3.26
C LYS A 21 -1.04 7.95 -2.83
N GLN A 22 0.02 8.74 -2.89
CA GLN A 22 0.00 10.17 -2.51
C GLN A 22 -0.80 11.02 -3.49
N ASN A 23 -0.62 10.79 -4.79
CA ASN A 23 -1.36 11.50 -5.83
C ASN A 23 -2.86 11.21 -5.71
N ILE A 24 -3.24 9.94 -5.53
CA ILE A 24 -4.64 9.55 -5.34
C ILE A 24 -5.21 10.20 -4.09
N ALA A 25 -4.51 10.18 -2.96
CA ALA A 25 -4.99 10.84 -1.75
C ALA A 25 -5.15 12.36 -1.90
N THR A 26 -4.36 12.99 -2.77
CA THR A 26 -4.43 14.43 -3.06
C THR A 26 -5.56 14.74 -4.04
N GLU A 27 -5.78 13.88 -5.03
CA GLU A 27 -6.78 14.04 -6.08
C GLU A 27 -8.17 13.54 -5.68
N SER A 28 -8.26 12.63 -4.71
CA SER A 28 -9.53 12.07 -4.26
C SER A 28 -10.40 13.14 -3.63
N ASP A 29 -11.57 13.35 -4.23
CA ASP A 29 -12.63 14.11 -3.59
C ASP A 29 -13.10 13.34 -2.34
N THR A 30 -12.96 13.97 -1.18
CA THR A 30 -13.42 13.40 0.10
C THR A 30 -14.89 12.99 0.10
N ALA A 31 -15.72 13.58 -0.76
CA ALA A 31 -17.12 13.24 -0.93
C ALA A 31 -17.37 12.07 -1.90
N ALA A 32 -16.38 11.71 -2.72
CA ALA A 32 -16.48 10.68 -3.76
C ALA A 32 -15.29 9.71 -3.72
N LYS A 33 -15.02 9.17 -2.53
CA LYS A 33 -13.99 8.15 -2.35
C LYS A 33 -14.29 6.91 -3.20
N THR A 34 -13.25 6.30 -3.76
CA THR A 34 -13.35 5.12 -4.64
C THR A 34 -12.47 3.97 -4.17
N TRP A 35 -12.96 2.75 -4.34
CA TRP A 35 -12.14 1.55 -4.13
C TRP A 35 -11.15 1.39 -5.28
N ARG A 36 -9.89 1.18 -4.93
CA ARG A 36 -8.81 0.84 -5.88
C ARG A 36 -8.44 -0.64 -5.70
N ALA A 37 -7.70 -1.22 -6.62
CA ALA A 37 -7.22 -2.59 -6.50
C ALA A 37 -5.75 -2.69 -6.94
N TYR A 38 -4.92 -3.27 -6.09
CA TYR A 38 -3.50 -3.49 -6.33
C TYR A 38 -3.12 -4.92 -5.98
N LEU A 39 -2.28 -5.54 -6.80
CA LEU A 39 -1.78 -6.90 -6.55
C LEU A 39 -0.32 -6.82 -6.13
N PHE A 40 -0.02 -7.35 -4.94
CA PHE A 40 1.32 -7.41 -4.38
C PHE A 40 1.90 -8.81 -4.47
N SER A 41 3.23 -8.91 -4.51
CA SER A 41 3.97 -10.18 -4.58
C SER A 41 3.75 -11.05 -3.35
N ASP A 42 3.56 -10.44 -2.19
CA ASP A 42 3.52 -11.11 -0.90
C ASP A 42 2.79 -10.27 0.18
N PRO A 43 2.42 -10.87 1.33
CA PRO A 43 1.73 -10.17 2.40
C PRO A 43 2.53 -9.06 3.07
N GLN A 44 3.87 -9.14 3.07
CA GLN A 44 4.72 -8.12 3.68
C GLN A 44 4.67 -6.83 2.86
N ALA A 45 4.76 -6.92 1.54
CA ALA A 45 4.65 -5.78 0.63
C ALA A 45 3.27 -5.11 0.74
N ALA A 46 2.19 -5.91 0.81
CA ALA A 46 0.83 -5.41 1.02
C ALA A 46 0.67 -4.68 2.36
N ALA A 47 1.19 -5.25 3.45
CA ALA A 47 1.16 -4.63 4.76
C ALA A 47 1.99 -3.33 4.82
N ASN A 48 3.16 -3.31 4.19
CA ASN A 48 3.99 -2.12 4.07
C ASN A 48 3.21 -1.01 3.35
N TYR A 49 2.59 -1.31 2.20
CA TYR A 49 1.76 -0.35 1.47
C TYR A 49 0.62 0.21 2.32
N ALA A 50 -0.08 -0.63 3.09
CA ALA A 50 -1.19 -0.20 3.93
C ALA A 50 -0.77 0.80 5.02
N ASN A 51 0.41 0.58 5.62
CA ASN A 51 0.95 1.39 6.72
C ASN A 51 1.71 2.64 6.26
N ILE A 52 2.08 2.72 4.97
CA ILE A 52 2.69 3.91 4.37
C ILE A 52 1.70 5.09 4.39
N ALA A 53 2.20 6.30 4.62
CA ALA A 53 1.37 7.50 4.58
C ALA A 53 0.77 7.77 3.18
N PRO A 54 -0.52 8.14 3.07
CA PRO A 54 -1.50 8.19 4.16
C PRO A 54 -1.97 6.78 4.56
N ALA A 55 -1.93 6.51 5.87
CA ALA A 55 -2.40 5.25 6.42
C ALA A 55 -3.92 5.15 6.27
N GLN A 56 -4.41 3.94 6.01
CA GLN A 56 -5.85 3.69 5.87
C GLN A 56 -6.50 3.61 7.27
N GLY A 57 -7.68 4.22 7.42
CA GLY A 57 -8.48 4.12 8.62
C GLY A 57 -9.22 2.77 8.75
N PRO A 58 -9.94 2.56 9.86
CA PRO A 58 -10.77 1.37 10.05
C PRO A 58 -11.80 1.21 8.92
N GLY A 59 -11.77 0.06 8.23
CA GLY A 59 -12.69 -0.24 7.14
C GLY A 59 -12.31 0.36 5.77
N GLU A 60 -11.21 1.11 5.67
CA GLU A 60 -10.75 1.72 4.41
C GLU A 60 -9.80 0.81 3.63
N ILE A 61 -9.56 -0.42 4.08
CA ILE A 61 -8.69 -1.37 3.39
C ILE A 61 -9.14 -2.82 3.55
N ILE A 62 -9.09 -3.57 2.45
CA ILE A 62 -9.39 -5.01 2.43
C ILE A 62 -8.18 -5.74 1.82
N PHE A 63 -7.83 -6.88 2.41
CA PHE A 63 -6.79 -7.78 1.91
C PHE A 63 -7.41 -9.12 1.49
N SER A 64 -7.03 -9.63 0.32
CA SER A 64 -7.36 -10.97 -0.13
C SER A 64 -6.08 -11.69 -0.54
N VAL A 65 -5.69 -12.69 0.25
CA VAL A 65 -4.48 -13.50 0.01
C VAL A 65 -4.83 -14.62 -0.97
N LEU A 66 -4.05 -14.72 -2.04
CA LEU A 66 -4.21 -15.72 -3.09
C LEU A 66 -3.43 -17.01 -2.74
N PRO A 67 -3.80 -18.16 -3.32
CA PRO A 67 -3.10 -19.43 -3.08
C PRO A 67 -1.61 -19.43 -3.47
N ASP A 68 -1.19 -18.55 -4.37
CA ASP A 68 0.20 -18.38 -4.80
C ASP A 68 1.02 -17.43 -3.92
N GLY A 69 0.44 -16.97 -2.80
CA GLY A 69 1.08 -16.06 -1.85
C GLY A 69 0.97 -14.58 -2.20
N LYS A 70 0.46 -14.22 -3.38
CA LYS A 70 0.19 -12.83 -3.75
C LYS A 70 -1.01 -12.27 -2.98
N VAL A 71 -1.10 -10.95 -2.87
CA VAL A 71 -2.17 -10.30 -2.10
C VAL A 71 -2.83 -9.20 -2.90
N TRP A 72 -4.14 -9.32 -3.10
CA TRP A 72 -4.97 -8.19 -3.53
C TRP A 72 -5.20 -7.25 -2.34
N VAL A 73 -4.93 -5.97 -2.55
CA VAL A 73 -5.23 -4.90 -1.62
C VAL A 73 -6.24 -3.97 -2.26
N PHE A 74 -7.33 -3.73 -1.55
CA PHE A 74 -8.36 -2.78 -1.94
C PHE A 74 -8.38 -1.64 -0.94
N PRO A 75 -7.71 -0.51 -1.20
CA PRO A 75 -7.82 0.68 -0.36
C PRO A 75 -8.95 1.59 -0.84
N TYR A 76 -9.52 2.37 0.08
CA TYR A 76 -10.60 3.31 -0.16
C TYR A 76 -10.07 4.74 -0.08
N PHE A 77 -10.05 5.44 -1.22
CA PHE A 77 -9.46 6.76 -1.34
C PHE A 77 -10.44 7.81 -1.78
#